data_AF-A0A9E2KSN1-F1
#
_entry.id   AF-A0A9E2KSN1-F1
#
_cell.length_a   1.000
_cell.length_b   1.000
_cell.length_c   1.000
_cell.angle_alpha   90.00
_cell.angle_beta   90.00
_cell.angle_gamma   90.00
#
_symmetry.space_group_name_H-M   'P 1'
#
loop_
_entity.id
_entity.type
_entity.pdbx_description
1 polymer ?
#
loop_
_entity_poly.entity_id
_entity_poly.type
_entity_poly.pdbx_seq_one_letter_code
_entity_poly.pdbx_strand_id
1 'polypeptide(L)'
;MKANFDYLKNNQLLKDEYQTANKIVKLYEIEDYRDVIINARLFLEEITKLVIKWENLNCYYPLKDGEHYNLRNNTQYLRENLDYPLIIFKLFDEVRRLGNEAVHDSKFQINPNQAWHVICNVNDILVFLLNSYNGQKLNYLRPDLNLEASDHPDKFGMRKLKITEQTKRQNIRKNNVEQAQSFLKNKQKKHYHLRKSRHFFKH
;
A
#
# COMPACT_ATOMS: atom_id res chain seq x y z
N MET A 1 -3.46 27.78 1.26
CA MET A 1 -3.87 26.43 1.73
C MET A 1 -2.65 25.77 2.33
N LYS A 2 -2.68 25.26 3.56
CA LYS A 2 -1.54 24.53 4.17
C LYS A 2 -1.79 23.04 3.98
N ALA A 3 -0.86 22.31 3.38
CA ALA A 3 -0.93 20.86 3.28
C ALA A 3 -0.65 20.32 4.69
N ASN A 4 -1.58 19.55 5.24
CA ASN A 4 -1.36 18.78 6.46
C ASN A 4 -1.75 17.33 6.21
N PHE A 5 -1.00 16.41 6.81
CA PHE A 5 -1.24 14.98 6.69
C PHE A 5 -1.97 14.43 7.93
N ASP A 6 -2.71 15.29 8.64
CA ASP A 6 -3.35 14.95 9.91
C ASP A 6 -4.41 13.85 9.77
N TYR A 7 -5.02 13.73 8.59
CA TYR A 7 -5.97 12.66 8.26
C TYR A 7 -5.33 11.26 8.30
N LEU A 8 -4.00 11.15 8.31
CA LEU A 8 -3.30 9.88 8.47
C LEU A 8 -3.28 9.39 9.93
N LYS A 9 -3.27 10.28 10.94
CA LYS A 9 -3.01 9.94 12.35
C LYS A 9 -3.86 8.79 12.89
N ASN A 10 -5.14 8.76 12.50
CA ASN A 10 -6.11 7.79 12.97
C ASN A 10 -6.54 6.81 11.86
N ASN A 11 -5.83 6.79 10.73
CA ASN A 11 -6.20 5.98 9.59
C ASN A 11 -5.73 4.53 9.74
N GLN A 12 -6.61 3.56 9.48
CA GLN A 12 -6.30 2.15 9.65
C GLN A 12 -5.19 1.63 8.72
N LEU A 13 -5.07 2.19 7.51
CA LEU A 13 -4.14 1.72 6.48
C LEU A 13 -2.80 2.46 6.50
N LEU A 14 -2.81 3.75 6.84
CA LEU A 14 -1.66 4.65 6.66
C LEU A 14 -1.24 5.41 7.92
N LYS A 15 -1.73 5.04 9.11
CA LYS A 15 -1.29 5.67 10.37
C LYS A 15 0.23 5.62 10.59
N ASP A 16 0.86 4.51 10.20
CA ASP A 16 2.29 4.29 10.43
C ASP A 16 3.13 5.21 9.52
N GLU A 17 2.52 5.72 8.45
CA GLU A 17 3.13 6.64 7.49
C GLU A 17 3.02 8.12 7.89
N TYR A 18 2.26 8.44 8.94
CA TYR A 18 2.05 9.83 9.37
C TYR A 18 3.37 10.54 9.69
N GLN A 19 4.30 9.89 10.39
CA GLN A 19 5.57 10.51 10.78
C GLN A 19 6.40 10.89 9.54
N THR A 20 6.48 9.99 8.56
CA THR A 20 7.21 10.22 7.31
C THR A 20 6.56 11.31 6.47
N ALA A 21 5.23 11.29 6.31
CA ALA A 21 4.51 12.32 5.58
C ALA A 21 4.66 13.71 6.24
N ASN A 22 4.56 13.77 7.56
CA ASN A 22 4.74 15.01 8.31
C ASN A 22 6.18 15.54 8.27
N LYS A 23 7.19 14.65 8.20
CA LYS A 23 8.59 15.04 7.98
C LYS A 23 8.75 15.84 6.68
N ILE A 24 8.08 15.45 5.60
CA ILE A 24 8.14 16.16 4.31
C ILE A 24 7.64 17.61 4.48
N VAL A 25 6.56 17.84 5.21
CA VAL A 25 6.05 19.20 5.48
C VAL A 25 7.04 20.00 6.34
N LYS A 26 7.62 19.39 7.36
CA LYS A 26 8.61 20.06 8.22
C LYS A 26 9.86 20.49 7.45
N LEU A 27 10.34 19.66 6.52
CA LEU A 27 11.47 20.00 5.64
C LEU A 27 11.15 21.24 4.79
N TYR A 28 9.91 21.35 4.31
CA TYR A 28 9.45 22.53 3.58
C TYR A 28 9.43 23.79 4.44
N GLU A 29 8.98 23.67 5.70
CA GLU A 29 8.92 24.80 6.65
C GLU A 29 10.30 25.35 7.03
N ILE A 30 11.35 24.53 6.96
CA ILE A 30 12.75 24.96 7.16
C ILE A 30 13.47 25.27 5.85
N GLU A 31 12.74 25.38 4.75
CA GLU A 31 13.25 25.73 3.41
C GLU A 31 14.23 24.70 2.80
N ASP A 32 14.24 23.48 3.31
CA ASP A 32 15.04 22.38 2.74
C ASP A 32 14.29 21.69 1.59
N TYR A 33 14.09 22.44 0.51
CA TYR A 33 13.28 22.01 -0.62
C TYR A 33 13.86 20.81 -1.36
N ARG A 34 15.18 20.63 -1.32
CA ARG A 34 15.83 19.45 -1.92
C ARG A 34 15.43 18.19 -1.17
N ASP A 35 15.54 18.22 0.15
CA ASP A 35 15.16 17.07 0.95
C ASP A 35 13.66 16.82 0.94
N VAL A 36 12.80 17.84 0.78
CA VAL A 36 11.36 17.64 0.53
C VAL A 36 11.14 16.67 -0.63
N ILE A 37 11.77 16.94 -1.79
CA ILE A 37 11.56 16.13 -2.99
C ILE A 37 12.18 14.74 -2.85
N ILE A 38 13.39 14.64 -2.27
CA ILE A 38 14.05 13.34 -2.05
C ILE A 38 13.21 12.46 -1.10
N ASN A 39 12.78 13.01 0.03
CA ASN A 39 11.99 12.27 1.01
C ASN A 39 10.60 11.92 0.46
N ALA A 40 9.97 12.78 -0.35
CA ALA A 40 8.72 12.47 -1.03
C ALA A 40 8.84 11.27 -1.99
N ARG A 41 9.93 11.20 -2.77
CA ARG A 41 10.19 10.06 -3.66
C ARG A 41 10.37 8.76 -2.88
N LEU A 42 11.19 8.78 -1.83
CA LEU A 42 11.41 7.60 -0.99
C LEU A 42 10.12 7.16 -0.30
N PHE A 43 9.34 8.12 0.19
CA PHE A 43 8.05 7.87 0.79
C PHE A 43 7.08 7.20 -0.19
N LEU A 44 6.94 7.72 -1.42
CA LEU A 44 6.08 7.07 -2.41
C LEU A 44 6.56 5.68 -2.82
N GLU A 45 7.86 5.39 -2.75
CA GLU A 45 8.37 4.04 -2.96
C GLU A 45 7.79 3.07 -1.92
N GLU A 46 7.78 3.44 -0.63
CA GLU A 46 7.15 2.65 0.42
C GLU A 46 5.63 2.54 0.24
N ILE A 47 4.96 3.63 -0.15
CA ILE A 47 3.52 3.59 -0.47
C ILE A 47 3.23 2.60 -1.60
N THR A 48 4.03 2.57 -2.67
CA THR A 48 3.81 1.59 -3.74
C THR A 48 3.99 0.14 -3.26
N LYS A 49 4.94 -0.12 -2.36
CA LYS A 49 5.11 -1.45 -1.72
C LYS A 49 3.89 -1.82 -0.88
N LEU A 50 3.27 -0.87 -0.17
CA LEU A 50 2.02 -1.10 0.55
C LEU A 50 0.86 -1.42 -0.40
N VAL A 51 0.70 -0.67 -1.49
CA VAL A 51 -0.34 -0.92 -2.49
C VAL A 51 -0.19 -2.32 -3.10
N ILE A 52 1.02 -2.73 -3.47
CA ILE A 52 1.30 -4.09 -3.96
C ILE A 52 0.79 -5.15 -2.96
N LYS A 53 1.02 -4.94 -1.66
CA LYS A 53 0.52 -5.84 -0.61
C LYS A 53 -1.01 -5.79 -0.50
N TRP A 54 -1.62 -4.62 -0.47
CA TRP A 54 -3.07 -4.45 -0.37
C TRP A 54 -3.83 -5.13 -1.52
N GLU A 55 -3.27 -5.03 -2.72
CA GLU A 55 -3.77 -5.65 -3.95
C GLU A 55 -3.36 -7.11 -4.09
N ASN A 56 -2.59 -7.65 -3.14
CA ASN A 56 -2.10 -9.02 -3.13
C ASN A 56 -1.38 -9.39 -4.44
N LEU A 57 -0.60 -8.45 -4.96
CA LEU A 57 0.26 -8.63 -6.13
C LEU A 57 1.59 -9.28 -5.69
N ASN A 58 2.31 -9.86 -6.65
CA ASN A 58 3.61 -10.47 -6.37
C ASN A 58 4.63 -9.36 -6.02
N CYS A 59 5.16 -9.36 -4.80
CA CYS A 59 6.20 -8.42 -4.37
C CYS A 59 7.58 -8.71 -4.99
N TYR A 60 7.76 -9.88 -5.60
CA TYR A 60 8.96 -10.30 -6.33
C TYR A 60 8.66 -10.44 -7.83
N TYR A 61 7.96 -9.46 -8.40
CA TYR A 61 7.66 -9.45 -9.83
C TYR A 61 8.96 -9.42 -10.65
N PRO A 62 8.99 -10.08 -11.83
CA PRO A 62 10.21 -10.19 -12.61
C PRO A 62 10.74 -8.82 -13.03
N LEU A 63 12.04 -8.63 -12.85
CA LEU A 63 12.78 -7.46 -13.28
C LEU A 63 13.77 -7.86 -14.38
N LYS A 64 14.13 -6.90 -15.24
CA LYS A 64 15.21 -7.14 -16.21
C LYS A 64 16.56 -7.15 -15.49
N ASP A 65 17.56 -7.79 -16.10
CA ASP A 65 18.92 -7.83 -15.55
C ASP A 65 19.46 -6.40 -15.31
N GLY A 66 19.97 -6.18 -14.10
CA GLY A 66 20.48 -4.87 -13.67
C GLY A 66 19.41 -3.89 -13.16
N GLU A 67 18.12 -4.26 -13.15
CA GLU A 67 17.07 -3.46 -12.54
C GLU A 67 16.87 -3.79 -11.05
N HIS A 68 16.36 -2.82 -10.30
CA HIS A 68 16.08 -2.96 -8.87
C HIS A 68 14.62 -2.59 -8.55
N TYR A 69 14.08 -3.13 -7.46
CA TYR A 69 12.78 -2.69 -6.94
C TYR A 69 12.93 -1.25 -6.43
N ASN A 70 12.29 -0.32 -7.13
CA ASN A 70 12.32 1.11 -6.83
C ASN A 70 10.98 1.74 -7.25
N LEU A 71 10.79 3.03 -6.97
CA LEU A 71 9.55 3.73 -7.33
C LEU A 71 9.17 3.58 -8.82
N ARG A 72 10.14 3.64 -9.76
CA ARG A 72 9.86 3.49 -11.21
C ARG A 72 9.23 2.14 -11.51
N ASN A 73 9.89 1.08 -11.07
CA ASN A 73 9.48 -0.29 -11.40
C ASN A 73 8.20 -0.67 -10.66
N ASN A 74 8.05 -0.20 -9.41
CA ASN A 74 6.82 -0.43 -8.65
C ASN A 74 5.63 0.29 -9.31
N THR A 75 5.76 1.56 -9.69
CA THR A 75 4.69 2.29 -10.36
C THR A 75 4.33 1.66 -11.72
N GLN A 76 5.32 1.21 -12.49
CA GLN A 76 5.09 0.49 -13.75
C GLN A 76 4.32 -0.82 -13.52
N TYR A 77 4.75 -1.62 -12.53
CA TYR A 77 4.08 -2.86 -12.18
C TYR A 77 2.64 -2.62 -11.71
N LEU A 78 2.40 -1.58 -10.90
CA LEU A 78 1.05 -1.19 -10.50
C LEU A 78 0.19 -0.78 -11.71
N ARG A 79 0.75 -0.06 -12.68
CA ARG A 79 0.04 0.33 -13.91
C ARG A 79 -0.38 -0.85 -14.77
N GLU A 80 0.42 -1.91 -14.81
CA GLU A 80 0.11 -3.12 -15.56
C GLU A 80 -0.95 -3.99 -14.89
N ASN A 81 -1.15 -3.83 -13.57
CA ASN A 81 -2.02 -4.70 -12.77
C ASN A 81 -3.26 -4.01 -12.18
N LEU A 82 -3.29 -2.68 -12.18
CA LEU A 82 -4.37 -1.87 -11.59
C LEU A 82 -4.93 -0.89 -12.59
N ASP A 83 -6.26 -0.77 -12.59
CA ASP A 83 -6.99 0.21 -13.38
C ASP A 83 -7.19 1.51 -12.56
N TYR A 84 -6.10 2.18 -12.20
CA TYR A 84 -6.18 3.51 -11.61
C TYR A 84 -6.38 4.58 -12.70
N PRO A 85 -7.06 5.70 -12.38
CA PRO A 85 -7.11 6.84 -13.28
C PRO A 85 -5.70 7.28 -13.71
N LEU A 86 -5.50 7.55 -15.00
CA LEU A 86 -4.20 7.96 -15.54
C LEU A 86 -3.63 9.19 -14.81
N ILE A 87 -4.49 10.12 -14.38
CA ILE A 87 -4.08 11.31 -13.63
C ILE A 87 -3.36 10.95 -12.33
N ILE A 88 -3.76 9.88 -11.64
CA ILE A 88 -3.09 9.40 -10.42
C ILE A 88 -1.68 8.90 -10.75
N PHE A 89 -1.54 8.12 -11.82
CA PHE A 89 -0.21 7.66 -12.26
C PHE A 89 0.71 8.82 -12.67
N LYS A 90 0.16 9.89 -13.27
CA LYS A 90 0.93 11.10 -13.58
C LYS A 90 1.49 11.76 -12.32
N LEU A 91 0.76 11.75 -11.19
CA LEU A 91 1.28 12.27 -9.92
C LEU A 91 2.50 11.48 -9.44
N PHE A 92 2.44 10.15 -9.50
CA PHE A 92 3.59 9.29 -9.15
C PHE A 92 4.79 9.56 -10.06
N ASP A 93 4.57 9.66 -11.37
CA ASP A 93 5.63 9.92 -12.35
C ASP A 93 6.31 11.27 -12.13
N GLU A 94 5.55 12.30 -11.77
CA GLU A 94 6.08 13.63 -11.51
C GLU A 94 6.96 13.66 -10.26
N VAL A 95 6.51 13.08 -9.15
CA VAL A 95 7.31 12.98 -7.91
C VAL A 95 8.57 12.15 -8.16
N ARG A 96 8.45 11.04 -8.90
CA ARG A 96 9.59 10.21 -9.29
C ARG A 96 10.61 10.99 -10.13
N ARG A 97 10.15 11.73 -11.14
CA ARG A 97 11.02 12.50 -12.05
C ARG A 97 11.80 13.55 -11.27
N LEU A 98 11.11 14.40 -10.51
CA LEU A 98 11.74 15.45 -9.70
C LEU A 98 12.67 14.87 -8.64
N GLY A 99 12.29 13.76 -8.00
CA GLY A 99 13.14 13.11 -7.00
C GLY A 99 14.40 12.48 -7.60
N ASN A 100 14.33 11.92 -8.81
CA ASN A 100 15.54 11.45 -9.49
C ASN A 100 16.49 12.62 -9.83
N GLU A 101 15.94 13.73 -10.32
CA GLU A 101 16.72 14.96 -10.58
C GLU A 101 17.38 15.47 -9.28
N ALA A 102 16.62 15.55 -8.18
CA ALA A 102 17.11 15.98 -6.88
C ALA A 102 18.19 15.06 -6.28
N VAL A 103 18.17 13.76 -6.56
CA VAL A 103 19.17 12.80 -6.06
C VAL A 103 20.45 12.85 -6.89
N HIS A 104 20.35 12.88 -8.22
CA HIS A 104 21.49 12.64 -9.10
C HIS A 104 22.17 13.93 -9.59
N ASP A 105 21.46 15.05 -9.66
CA ASP A 105 22.02 16.32 -10.12
C ASP A 105 22.31 17.23 -8.92
N SER A 106 23.58 17.31 -8.52
CA SER A 106 24.03 18.18 -7.43
C SER A 106 23.74 19.66 -7.69
N LYS A 107 23.64 20.07 -8.95
CA LYS A 107 23.36 21.46 -9.37
C LYS A 107 21.87 21.74 -9.57
N PHE A 108 21.01 20.75 -9.38
CA PHE A 108 19.57 20.92 -9.52
C PHE A 108 19.04 21.93 -8.49
N GLN A 109 18.67 23.12 -8.98
CA GLN A 109 18.08 24.16 -8.16
C GLN A 109 16.58 23.92 -8.04
N ILE A 110 16.13 23.56 -6.85
CA ILE A 110 14.72 23.37 -6.55
C ILE A 110 14.15 24.68 -6.04
N ASN A 111 13.10 25.16 -6.71
CA ASN A 111 12.36 26.32 -6.22
C ASN A 111 11.28 25.89 -5.21
N PRO A 112 10.82 26.81 -4.33
CA PRO A 112 9.80 26.52 -3.33
C PRO A 112 8.48 26.01 -3.94
N ASN A 113 8.15 26.47 -5.15
CA ASN A 113 6.91 26.07 -5.84
C ASN A 113 6.96 24.60 -6.27
N GLN A 114 8.10 24.11 -6.77
CA GLN A 114 8.30 22.72 -7.16
C GLN A 114 8.20 21.79 -5.95
N ALA A 115 8.84 22.15 -4.84
CA ALA A 115 8.72 21.38 -3.60
C ALA A 115 7.26 21.36 -3.09
N TRP A 116 6.56 22.49 -3.17
CA TRP A 116 5.14 22.56 -2.84
C TRP A 116 4.26 21.68 -3.73
N HIS A 117 4.49 21.73 -5.05
CA HIS A 117 3.79 20.87 -6.01
C HIS A 117 4.00 19.38 -5.71
N VAL A 118 5.21 18.98 -5.31
CA VAL A 118 5.49 17.60 -4.88
C VAL A 118 4.69 17.24 -3.64
N ILE A 119 4.58 18.13 -2.65
CA ILE A 119 3.74 17.90 -1.46
C ILE A 119 2.27 17.73 -1.86
N CYS A 120 1.75 18.58 -2.75
CA CYS A 120 0.39 18.45 -3.27
C CYS A 120 0.16 17.10 -3.98
N ASN A 121 1.10 16.68 -4.82
CA ASN A 121 1.01 15.40 -5.53
C ASN A 121 1.02 14.21 -4.55
N VAL A 122 1.89 14.24 -3.54
CA VAL A 122 1.91 13.22 -2.47
C VAL A 122 0.57 13.20 -1.74
N ASN A 123 0.02 14.36 -1.37
CA ASN A 123 -1.28 14.44 -0.73
C ASN A 123 -2.38 13.82 -1.58
N ASP A 124 -2.47 14.20 -2.86
CA ASP A 124 -3.58 13.76 -3.71
C ASP A 124 -3.49 12.26 -4.03
N ILE A 125 -2.28 11.71 -4.08
CA ILE A 125 -2.06 10.25 -4.10
C ILE A 125 -2.62 9.60 -2.83
N LEU A 126 -2.26 10.10 -1.64
CA LEU A 126 -2.73 9.52 -0.39
C LEU A 126 -4.25 9.64 -0.24
N VAL A 127 -4.82 10.79 -0.58
CA VAL A 127 -6.27 11.02 -0.61
C VAL A 127 -6.95 10.02 -1.54
N PHE A 128 -6.43 9.84 -2.76
CA PHE A 128 -6.96 8.84 -3.69
C PHE A 128 -6.95 7.43 -3.08
N LEU A 129 -5.84 7.03 -2.48
CA LEU A 129 -5.71 5.71 -1.85
C LEU A 129 -6.69 5.55 -0.69
N LEU A 130 -6.86 6.55 0.17
CA LEU A 130 -7.76 6.48 1.31
C LEU A 130 -9.24 6.50 0.92
N ASN A 131 -9.59 7.32 -0.08
CA ASN A 131 -10.94 7.33 -0.64
C ASN A 131 -11.24 5.98 -1.30
N SER A 132 -10.29 5.43 -2.05
CA SER A 132 -10.46 4.14 -2.74
C SER A 132 -10.53 2.95 -1.78
N TYR A 133 -9.59 2.80 -0.85
CA TYR A 133 -9.46 1.58 -0.03
C TYR A 133 -10.14 1.64 1.32
N ASN A 134 -10.34 2.84 1.88
CA ASN A 134 -10.92 3.03 3.21
C ASN A 134 -12.27 3.75 3.17
N GLY A 135 -12.78 4.11 1.98
CA GLY A 135 -14.06 4.79 1.82
C GLY A 135 -14.15 6.15 2.50
N GLN A 136 -13.00 6.80 2.66
CA GLN A 136 -12.97 8.18 3.09
C GLN A 136 -13.53 9.09 2.00
N LYS A 137 -13.94 10.30 2.39
CA LYS A 137 -14.42 11.35 1.49
C LYS A 137 -13.56 12.60 1.69
N LEU A 138 -12.24 12.41 1.52
CA LEU A 138 -11.28 13.50 1.60
C LEU A 138 -11.26 14.26 0.26
N ASN A 139 -11.11 15.58 0.33
CA ASN A 139 -10.99 16.42 -0.86
C ASN A 139 -9.53 16.42 -1.35
N TYR A 140 -9.35 16.40 -2.67
CA TYR A 140 -8.06 16.63 -3.29
C TYR A 140 -7.66 18.10 -3.12
N LEU A 141 -6.37 18.38 -2.99
CA LEU A 141 -5.86 19.75 -2.97
C LEU A 141 -5.99 20.40 -4.35
N ARG A 142 -5.83 19.62 -5.42
CA ARG A 142 -5.93 20.13 -6.78
C ARG A 142 -7.39 20.12 -7.30
N PRO A 143 -7.90 21.25 -7.84
CA PRO A 143 -9.26 21.33 -8.36
C PRO A 143 -9.55 20.40 -9.55
N ASP A 144 -8.57 20.17 -10.42
CA ASP A 144 -8.70 19.28 -11.59
C ASP A 144 -8.95 17.82 -11.17
N LEU A 145 -8.29 17.35 -10.11
CA LEU A 145 -8.55 16.03 -9.53
C LEU A 145 -9.94 15.91 -8.89
N ASN A 146 -10.43 16.96 -8.23
CA ASN A 146 -11.79 16.95 -7.68
C ASN A 146 -12.84 16.86 -8.81
N LEU A 147 -12.62 17.58 -9.92
CA LEU A 147 -13.50 17.53 -11.08
C LEU A 147 -13.47 16.14 -11.74
N GLU A 148 -12.28 15.61 -12.01
CA GLU A 148 -12.12 14.27 -12.60
C GLU A 148 -12.77 13.18 -11.74
N ALA A 149 -12.62 13.25 -10.41
CA ALA A 149 -13.24 12.30 -9.49
C ALA A 149 -14.78 12.41 -9.46
N SER A 150 -15.32 13.61 -9.71
CA SER A 150 -16.75 13.86 -9.81
C SER A 150 -17.32 13.35 -11.15
N ASP A 151 -16.59 13.56 -12.24
CA ASP A 151 -17.01 13.19 -13.60
C ASP A 151 -16.85 11.69 -13.89
N HIS A 152 -15.89 11.03 -13.21
CA HIS A 152 -15.57 9.61 -13.37
C HIS A 152 -15.59 8.83 -12.05
N PRO A 153 -16.75 8.76 -11.35
CA PRO A 153 -16.85 8.13 -10.03
C PRO A 153 -16.58 6.62 -10.05
N ASP A 154 -16.71 5.97 -11.21
CA ASP A 154 -16.37 4.56 -11.42
C ASP A 154 -14.86 4.32 -11.29
N LYS A 155 -14.02 5.21 -11.82
CA LYS A 155 -12.55 5.08 -11.78
C LYS A 155 -11.96 5.46 -10.42
N PHE A 156 -12.62 6.38 -9.73
CA PHE A 156 -12.28 6.86 -8.38
C PHE A 156 -13.06 6.16 -7.27
N GLY A 157 -13.82 5.12 -7.64
CA GLY A 157 -14.69 4.40 -6.72
C GLY A 157 -13.95 3.52 -5.72
N MET A 158 -14.74 2.93 -4.83
CA MET A 158 -14.28 2.01 -3.79
C MET A 158 -13.57 0.77 -4.36
N ARG A 159 -12.44 0.41 -3.74
CA ARG A 159 -11.63 -0.77 -4.03
C ARG A 159 -11.60 -1.68 -2.81
N LYS A 160 -11.71 -2.99 -3.04
CA LYS A 160 -11.62 -3.99 -1.97
C LYS A 160 -10.16 -4.38 -1.75
N LEU A 161 -9.72 -4.38 -0.50
CA LEU A 161 -8.42 -4.94 -0.11
C LEU A 161 -8.41 -6.46 -0.39
N LYS A 162 -7.60 -6.88 -1.37
CA LYS A 162 -7.50 -8.29 -1.76
C LYS A 162 -6.71 -9.13 -0.75
N ILE A 163 -5.84 -8.51 0.03
CA ILE A 163 -5.05 -9.20 1.08
C ILE A 163 -5.95 -9.88 2.13
N THR A 164 -7.06 -9.24 2.51
CA THR A 164 -7.96 -9.73 3.57
C THR A 164 -8.71 -11.00 3.15
N GLU A 165 -8.95 -11.20 1.86
CA GLU A 165 -9.65 -12.38 1.34
C GLU A 165 -8.78 -13.64 1.40
N GLN A 166 -7.47 -13.52 1.16
CA GLN A 166 -6.55 -14.65 1.27
C GLN A 166 -6.18 -14.98 2.72
N THR A 167 -5.99 -14.00 3.61
CA THR A 167 -5.78 -14.29 5.05
C THR A 167 -6.97 -15.06 5.62
N LYS A 168 -8.20 -14.69 5.22
CA LYS A 168 -9.40 -15.47 5.55
C LYS A 168 -9.33 -16.90 4.98
N ARG A 169 -8.97 -17.08 3.70
CA ARG A 169 -8.82 -18.42 3.08
C ARG A 169 -7.71 -19.28 3.71
N GLN A 170 -6.59 -18.68 4.09
CA GLN A 170 -5.47 -19.37 4.76
C GLN A 170 -5.86 -19.77 6.18
N ASN A 171 -6.55 -18.90 6.94
CA ASN A 171 -7.07 -19.24 8.27
C ASN A 171 -8.12 -20.36 8.21
N ILE A 172 -9.00 -20.34 7.20
CA ILE A 172 -9.96 -21.44 6.96
C ILE A 172 -9.22 -22.76 6.69
N ARG A 173 -8.19 -22.74 5.84
CA ARG A 173 -7.38 -23.94 5.57
C ARG A 173 -6.67 -24.44 6.84
N LYS A 174 -6.10 -23.56 7.65
CA LYS A 174 -5.42 -23.94 8.90
C LYS A 174 -6.39 -24.55 9.92
N ASN A 175 -7.56 -23.94 10.10
CA ASN A 175 -8.62 -24.47 10.98
C ASN A 175 -9.11 -25.86 10.51
N ASN A 176 -9.27 -26.06 9.21
CA ASN A 176 -9.67 -27.35 8.65
C ASN A 176 -8.61 -28.44 8.86
N VAL A 177 -7.33 -28.08 8.79
CA VAL A 177 -6.22 -29.01 9.08
C VAL A 177 -6.18 -29.37 10.57
N GLU A 178 -6.38 -28.41 11.48
CA GLU A 178 -6.44 -28.64 12.92
C GLU A 178 -7.66 -29.51 13.32
N GLN A 179 -8.82 -29.29 12.68
CA GLN A 179 -10.01 -30.13 12.84
C GLN A 179 -9.79 -31.56 12.32
N ALA A 180 -9.15 -31.72 11.15
CA ALA A 180 -8.82 -33.04 10.61
C ALA A 180 -7.83 -33.80 11.53
N GLN A 181 -6.83 -33.11 12.07
CA GLN A 181 -5.86 -33.71 13.00
C GLN A 181 -6.50 -34.12 14.33
N SER A 182 -7.41 -33.31 14.89
CA SER A 182 -8.13 -33.66 16.12
C SER A 182 -9.08 -34.85 15.92
N PHE A 183 -9.75 -34.93 14.77
CA PHE A 183 -10.59 -36.07 14.40
C PHE A 183 -9.77 -37.37 14.27
N LEU A 184 -8.61 -37.33 13.61
CA LEU A 184 -7.71 -38.48 13.48
C LEU A 184 -7.19 -38.96 14.85
N LYS A 185 -6.79 -38.05 15.75
CA LYS A 185 -6.38 -38.38 17.12
C LYS A 185 -7.50 -39.04 17.91
N ASN A 186 -8.74 -38.57 17.78
CA ASN A 186 -9.90 -39.16 18.44
C ASN A 186 -10.26 -40.56 17.88
N LYS A 187 -10.08 -40.78 16.57
CA LYS A 187 -10.28 -42.09 15.93
C LYS A 187 -9.23 -43.11 16.40
N GLN A 188 -7.98 -42.70 16.54
CA GLN A 188 -6.89 -43.52 17.08
C GLN A 188 -7.12 -43.92 18.55
N LYS A 189 -7.57 -42.97 19.40
CA LYS A 189 -7.95 -43.26 20.80
C LYS A 189 -9.08 -44.28 20.90
N LYS A 190 -10.16 -44.14 20.10
CA LYS A 190 -11.26 -45.12 20.05
C LYS A 190 -10.80 -46.52 19.64
N HIS A 191 -9.91 -46.62 18.65
CA HIS A 191 -9.32 -47.91 18.24
C HIS A 191 -8.49 -48.57 19.35
N TYR A 192 -7.77 -47.77 20.15
CA TYR A 192 -6.97 -48.26 21.27
C TYR A 192 -7.85 -48.80 22.42
N HIS A 193 -8.96 -48.14 22.72
CA HIS A 193 -9.91 -48.60 23.75
C HIS A 193 -10.66 -49.88 23.33
N LEU A 194 -11.03 -50.02 22.05
CA LEU A 194 -11.62 -51.24 21.49
C LEU A 194 -10.67 -52.45 21.47
N ARG A 195 -9.36 -52.22 21.32
CA ARG A 195 -8.34 -53.29 21.42
C ARG A 195 -8.09 -53.72 22.86
N LYS A 196 -8.10 -52.78 23.83
CA LYS A 196 -7.95 -53.11 25.25
C LYS A 196 -9.17 -53.87 25.79
N SER A 197 -10.40 -53.48 25.42
CA SER A 197 -11.60 -54.20 25.89
C SER A 197 -11.70 -55.63 25.35
N ARG A 198 -11.22 -55.89 24.13
CA ARG A 198 -11.16 -57.26 23.57
C ARG A 198 -10.15 -58.18 24.25
N HIS A 199 -9.17 -57.63 24.98
CA HIS A 199 -8.19 -58.43 25.72
C HIS A 199 -8.70 -58.86 27.10
N PHE A 200 -9.71 -58.18 27.65
CA PHE A 200 -10.30 -58.50 28.96
C PHE A 200 -11.41 -59.57 28.91
N PHE A 201 -11.95 -59.89 27.73
CA PHE A 201 -12.98 -60.94 27.56
C PHE A 201 -12.41 -62.30 27.11
N LYS A 202 -11.09 -62.50 27.23
CA LYS A 202 -10.41 -63.78 27.04
C LYS A 202 -9.67 -64.18 28.31
N HIS A 203 -10.42 -64.44 29.39
CA HIS A 203 -9.98 -65.26 30.51
C HIS A 203 -11.21 -65.89 31.14
#